data_AF-A0A1F9P352-F1
#
_entry.id   AF-A0A1F9P352-F1
#
_cell.length_a   1.000
_cell.length_b   1.000
_cell.length_c   1.000
_cell.angle_alpha   90.00
_cell.angle_beta   90.00
_cell.angle_gamma   90.00
#
_symmetry.space_group_name_H-M   'P 1'
#
loop_
_entity.id
_entity.type
_entity.pdbx_description
1 polymer ?
#
loop_
_entity_poly.entity_id
_entity_poly.type
_entity_poly.pdbx_seq_one_letter_code
_entity_poly.pdbx_strand_id
1 'polypeptide(L)'
;MIRLRLFGRCRIYHDPVSPVLKAPAEIGWASWFRDIDLITPRKLKGKELLMRTRGWWTVEPEQVADVVEKFGKLAVGEQGELMVEMESEAAAESLSLALSNEFKDQILLAP
;
A
#
# COMPACT_ATOMS: atom_id res chain seq x y z
N MET A 1 1.27 10.94 16.05
CA MET A 1 0.93 10.26 14.78
C MET A 1 2.14 9.44 14.36
N ILE A 2 1.96 8.13 14.25
CA ILE A 2 3.01 7.16 13.94
C ILE A 2 2.84 6.71 12.49
N ARG A 3 3.95 6.54 11.78
CA ARG A 3 3.98 5.99 10.42
C ARG A 3 4.88 4.78 10.39
N LEU A 4 4.36 3.66 9.89
CA LEU A 4 5.15 2.45 9.63
C LEU A 4 4.95 2.03 8.17
N ARG A 5 6.01 1.52 7.56
CA ARG A 5 5.99 0.90 6.23
C ARG A 5 5.33 -0.47 6.29
N LEU A 6 4.53 -0.77 5.28
CA LEU A 6 3.86 -2.07 5.14
C LEU A 6 4.58 -2.93 4.10
N PHE A 7 4.95 -4.15 4.50
CA PHE A 7 5.58 -5.15 3.64
C PHE A 7 4.71 -6.40 3.60
N GLY A 8 4.67 -7.05 2.44
CA GLY A 8 4.11 -8.39 2.29
C GLY A 8 5.15 -9.33 1.72
N ARG A 9 5.06 -10.62 2.06
CA ARG A 9 5.96 -11.63 1.49
C ARG A 9 5.67 -11.81 0.00
N CYS A 10 6.74 -11.78 -0.78
CA CYS A 10 6.72 -12.06 -2.20
C CYS A 10 6.23 -13.49 -2.46
N ARG A 11 5.36 -13.67 -3.44
CA ARG A 11 4.83 -14.98 -3.82
C ARG A 11 5.88 -15.90 -4.43
N ILE A 12 6.88 -15.35 -5.10
CA ILE A 12 7.90 -16.11 -5.84
C ILE A 12 9.12 -16.39 -4.96
N TYR A 13 9.67 -15.35 -4.33
CA TYR A 13 10.94 -15.43 -3.60
C TYR A 13 10.75 -15.47 -2.06
N HIS A 14 9.52 -15.30 -1.57
CA HIS A 14 9.16 -15.35 -0.15
C HIS A 14 9.87 -14.33 0.76
N ASP A 15 10.58 -13.37 0.21
CA ASP A 15 11.18 -12.24 0.91
C ASP A 15 10.17 -11.09 1.14
N PRO A 16 10.34 -10.26 2.18
CA PRO A 16 9.48 -9.10 2.40
C PRO A 16 9.67 -8.02 1.34
N VAL A 17 8.59 -7.64 0.67
CA VAL A 17 8.58 -6.62 -0.38
C VAL A 17 7.43 -5.64 -0.21
N SER A 18 7.66 -4.37 -0.54
CA SER A 18 6.66 -3.30 -0.46
C SER A 18 6.60 -2.54 -1.78
N PRO A 19 5.41 -2.22 -2.30
CA PRO A 19 5.30 -1.41 -3.51
C PRO A 19 5.81 0.01 -3.25
N VAL A 20 6.48 0.58 -4.26
CA VAL A 20 6.96 1.95 -4.23
C VAL A 20 6.51 2.68 -5.50
N LEU A 21 5.79 3.78 -5.33
CA LEU A 21 5.38 4.66 -6.41
C LEU A 21 6.59 5.45 -6.92
N LYS A 22 7.13 5.07 -8.08
CA LYS A 22 8.30 5.74 -8.70
C LYS A 22 7.95 7.03 -9.43
N ALA A 23 6.76 7.09 -10.01
CA ALA A 23 6.19 8.27 -10.67
C ALA A 23 4.68 8.33 -10.38
N PRO A 24 4.05 9.51 -10.44
CA PRO A 24 2.59 9.62 -10.35
C PRO A 24 1.90 8.74 -11.40
N ALA A 25 0.68 8.32 -11.11
CA ALA A 25 -0.15 7.71 -12.15
C ALA A 25 -0.59 8.80 -13.12
N GLU A 26 -0.24 8.66 -14.38
CA GLU A 26 -0.58 9.63 -15.41
C GLU A 26 -1.92 9.27 -16.07
N ILE A 27 -2.75 10.29 -16.30
CA ILE A 27 -4.02 10.14 -17.02
C ILE A 27 -3.97 11.07 -18.24
N GLY A 28 -4.14 10.49 -19.43
CA GLY A 28 -4.27 11.21 -20.69
C GLY A 28 -5.64 11.02 -21.35
N TRP A 29 -5.81 11.56 -22.55
CA TRP A 29 -7.08 11.51 -23.29
C TRP A 29 -6.88 11.03 -24.72
N ALA A 30 -7.68 10.04 -25.14
CA ALA A 30 -7.81 9.68 -26.54
C ALA A 30 -8.99 10.42 -27.17
N SER A 31 -8.81 10.92 -28.39
CA SER A 31 -9.86 11.62 -29.15
C SER A 31 -9.92 11.09 -30.57
N TRP A 32 -11.10 11.18 -31.17
CA TRP A 32 -11.37 10.64 -32.51
C TRP A 32 -10.84 11.53 -33.64
N PHE A 33 -10.69 12.84 -33.39
CA PHE A 33 -10.46 13.83 -34.46
C PHE A 33 -9.16 14.64 -34.30
N ARG A 34 -8.43 14.42 -33.21
CA ARG A 34 -7.16 15.12 -32.94
C ARG A 34 -6.38 14.38 -31.86
N ASP A 35 -5.09 14.65 -31.86
CA ASP A 35 -4.22 14.27 -30.76
C ASP A 35 -4.41 15.24 -29.59
N ILE A 36 -4.38 14.71 -28.37
CA ILE A 36 -4.46 15.48 -27.14
C ILE A 36 -3.22 15.14 -26.30
N ASP A 37 -2.29 16.09 -26.21
CA ASP A 37 -1.06 15.94 -25.42
C ASP A 37 -1.21 16.40 -23.96
N LEU A 38 -2.45 16.36 -23.43
CA LEU A 38 -2.73 16.75 -22.06
C LEU A 38 -2.63 15.53 -21.14
N ILE A 39 -1.57 15.50 -20.32
CA ILE A 39 -1.36 14.49 -19.27
C ILE A 39 -1.57 15.15 -17.90
N THR A 40 -2.43 14.53 -17.08
CA THR A 40 -2.65 14.94 -15.68
C THR A 40 -2.02 13.92 -14.73
N PRO A 41 -0.98 14.29 -13.96
CA PRO A 41 -0.40 13.41 -12.96
C PRO A 41 -1.32 13.32 -11.74
N ARG A 42 -1.61 12.09 -11.30
CA ARG A 42 -2.42 11.80 -10.12
C ARG A 42 -1.64 10.90 -9.18
N LYS A 43 -1.51 11.33 -7.92
CA LYS A 43 -0.95 10.47 -6.88
C LYS A 43 -1.94 9.34 -6.57
N LEU A 44 -1.45 8.11 -6.49
CA LEU A 44 -2.24 7.00 -5.97
C LEU A 44 -2.47 7.19 -4.47
N LYS A 45 -3.63 6.77 -3.98
CA LYS A 45 -3.88 6.62 -2.54
C LYS A 45 -3.21 5.37 -2.01
N GLY A 46 -2.99 5.28 -0.68
CA GLY A 46 -2.35 4.11 -0.06
C GLY A 46 -3.08 2.80 -0.37
N LYS A 47 -4.42 2.80 -0.28
CA LYS A 47 -5.24 1.64 -0.66
C LYS A 47 -5.06 1.24 -2.12
N GLU A 48 -5.04 2.21 -3.04
CA GLU A 48 -4.86 1.94 -4.47
C GLU A 48 -3.47 1.36 -4.76
N LEU A 49 -2.43 1.84 -4.07
CA LEU A 49 -1.08 1.32 -4.16
C LEU A 49 -0.99 -0.11 -3.59
N LEU A 50 -1.65 -0.38 -2.47
CA LEU A 50 -1.77 -1.74 -1.90
C LEU A 50 -2.46 -2.69 -2.88
N MET A 51 -3.53 -2.28 -3.57
CA MET A 51 -4.20 -3.16 -4.55
C MET A 51 -3.30 -3.56 -5.73
N ARG A 52 -2.24 -2.79 -6.04
CA ARG A 52 -1.26 -3.15 -7.07
C ARG A 52 -0.35 -4.30 -6.67
N THR A 53 -0.40 -4.75 -5.40
CA THR A 53 0.34 -5.94 -4.94
C THR A 53 -0.42 -7.25 -5.15
N ARG A 54 -1.64 -7.19 -5.69
CA ARG A 54 -2.42 -8.39 -6.03
C ARG A 54 -1.61 -9.28 -6.97
N GLY A 55 -1.47 -10.54 -6.60
CA GLY A 55 -0.67 -11.52 -7.33
C GLY A 55 0.83 -11.48 -7.04
N TRP A 56 1.35 -10.37 -6.49
CA TRP A 56 2.75 -10.22 -6.09
C TRP A 56 2.98 -10.72 -4.65
N TRP A 57 2.06 -10.42 -3.74
CA TRP A 57 2.11 -10.91 -2.35
C TRP A 57 1.48 -12.30 -2.21
N THR A 58 1.87 -13.02 -1.16
CA THR A 58 1.28 -14.33 -0.80
C THR A 58 -0.16 -14.22 -0.34
N VAL A 59 -0.55 -13.09 0.25
CA VAL A 59 -1.90 -12.80 0.75
C VAL A 59 -2.64 -11.82 -0.16
N GLU A 60 -3.97 -11.80 -0.06
CA GLU A 60 -4.81 -10.90 -0.86
C GLU A 60 -4.80 -9.48 -0.26
N PRO A 61 -4.43 -8.43 -1.03
CA PRO A 61 -4.36 -7.06 -0.51
C PRO A 61 -5.67 -6.50 0.07
N GLU A 62 -6.83 -6.98 -0.39
CA GLU A 62 -8.14 -6.58 0.17
C GLU A 62 -8.27 -6.98 1.65
N GLN A 63 -7.87 -8.20 2.00
CA GLN A 63 -7.89 -8.68 3.39
C GLN A 63 -6.94 -7.86 4.27
N VAL A 64 -5.75 -7.53 3.73
CA VAL A 64 -4.79 -6.68 4.45
C VAL A 64 -5.37 -5.28 4.67
N ALA A 65 -6.04 -4.71 3.68
CA ALA A 65 -6.70 -3.41 3.81
C ALA A 65 -7.77 -3.42 4.91
N ASP A 66 -8.59 -4.46 4.96
CA ASP A 66 -9.65 -4.59 5.97
C ASP A 66 -9.12 -4.66 7.40
N VAL A 67 -7.95 -5.27 7.61
CA VAL A 67 -7.28 -5.28 8.92
C VAL A 67 -6.65 -3.92 9.22
N VAL A 68 -5.89 -3.36 8.28
CA VAL A 68 -5.18 -2.10 8.48
C VAL A 68 -6.14 -0.94 8.74
N GLU A 69 -7.24 -0.84 8.01
CA GLU A 69 -8.22 0.24 8.11
C GLU A 69 -8.99 0.25 9.44
N LYS A 70 -8.95 -0.83 10.25
CA LYS A 70 -9.51 -0.87 11.60
C LYS A 70 -8.68 -0.11 12.63
N PHE A 71 -7.37 0.00 12.42
CA PHE A 71 -6.42 0.56 13.39
C PHE A 71 -5.70 1.81 12.88
N GLY A 72 -5.76 2.07 11.57
CA GLY A 72 -5.06 3.18 10.95
C GLY A 72 -5.56 3.48 9.54
N LYS A 73 -4.76 4.24 8.78
CA LYS A 73 -5.05 4.62 7.39
C LYS A 73 -3.88 4.30 6.49
N LEU A 74 -4.17 3.72 5.33
CA LEU A 74 -3.18 3.50 4.28
C LEU A 74 -2.85 4.82 3.58
N ALA A 75 -1.57 5.19 3.58
CA ALA A 75 -1.04 6.40 2.97
C ALA A 75 0.12 6.09 2.02
N VAL A 76 0.46 7.07 1.19
CA VAL A 76 1.68 7.04 0.37
C VAL A 76 2.66 8.03 0.97
N GLY A 77 3.85 7.55 1.33
CA GLY A 77 4.94 8.36 1.88
C GLY A 77 5.50 9.34 0.84
N GLU A 78 6.37 10.25 1.27
CA GLU A 78 6.97 11.27 0.39
C GLU A 78 7.80 10.66 -0.73
N GLN A 79 8.43 9.52 -0.46
CA GLN A 79 9.21 8.75 -1.45
C GLN A 79 8.38 7.72 -2.23
N GLY A 80 7.04 7.78 -2.13
CA GLY A 80 6.14 6.86 -2.83
C GLY A 80 5.87 5.54 -2.10
N GLU A 81 6.28 5.42 -0.85
CA GLU A 81 6.24 4.18 -0.07
C GLU A 81 4.83 3.87 0.44
N LEU A 82 4.48 2.59 0.54
CA LEU A 82 3.23 2.19 1.19
C LEU A 82 3.37 2.30 2.71
N MET A 83 2.64 3.26 3.30
CA MET A 83 2.67 3.56 4.72
C MET A 83 1.33 3.24 5.38
N VAL A 84 1.38 2.95 6.67
CA VAL A 84 0.21 2.94 7.56
C VAL A 84 0.38 4.07 8.57
N GLU A 85 -0.61 4.95 8.62
CA GLU A 85 -0.70 6.05 9.56
C GLU A 85 -1.61 5.70 10.72
N MET A 86 -1.12 5.91 11.94
CA MET A 86 -1.84 5.57 13.17
C MET A 86 -1.77 6.73 14.16
N GLU A 87 -2.75 6.81 15.05
CA GLU A 87 -2.88 7.92 16.00
C GLU A 87 -1.93 7.76 17.19
N SER A 88 -1.69 6.53 17.65
CA SER A 88 -0.90 6.21 18.85
C SER A 88 -0.08 4.93 18.70
N GLU A 89 0.85 4.73 19.64
CA GLU A 89 1.70 3.53 19.72
C GLU A 89 0.89 2.28 20.08
N ALA A 90 -0.12 2.43 20.95
CA ALA A 90 -1.05 1.35 21.26
C ALA A 90 -1.82 0.85 20.01
N ALA A 91 -2.14 1.76 19.06
CA ALA A 91 -2.75 1.37 17.79
C ALA A 91 -1.77 0.60 16.89
N ALA A 92 -0.48 0.97 16.93
CA ALA A 92 0.58 0.25 16.21
C ALA A 92 0.79 -1.17 16.75
N GLU A 93 0.83 -1.32 18.06
CA GLU A 93 0.92 -2.64 18.71
C GLU A 93 -0.32 -3.49 18.40
N SER A 94 -1.52 -2.91 18.50
CA SER A 94 -2.77 -3.60 18.18
C SER A 94 -2.83 -4.05 16.72
N LEU A 95 -2.39 -3.20 15.78
CA LEU A 95 -2.30 -3.54 14.37
C LEU A 95 -1.28 -4.66 14.12
N SER A 96 -0.09 -4.56 14.72
CA SER A 96 0.95 -5.58 14.62
C SER A 96 0.43 -6.94 15.09
N LEU A 97 -0.29 -6.96 16.23
CA LEU A 97 -0.91 -8.18 16.75
C LEU A 97 -2.00 -8.72 15.82
N ALA A 98 -2.87 -7.86 15.29
CA ALA A 98 -3.93 -8.26 14.37
C ALA A 98 -3.36 -8.87 13.08
N LEU A 99 -2.34 -8.22 12.50
CA LEU A 99 -1.65 -8.71 11.31
C LEU A 99 -0.94 -10.05 11.56
N SER A 100 -0.30 -10.19 12.71
CA SER A 100 0.36 -11.46 13.10
C SER A 100 -0.66 -12.59 13.33
N ASN A 101 -1.81 -12.30 13.95
CA ASN A 101 -2.84 -13.31 14.18
C ASN A 101 -3.47 -13.79 12.87
N GLU A 102 -3.72 -12.89 11.92
CA GLU A 102 -4.42 -13.20 10.67
C GLU A 102 -3.47 -13.69 9.57
N PHE A 103 -2.30 -13.06 9.44
CA PHE A 103 -1.36 -13.30 8.35
C PHE A 103 -0.02 -13.87 8.82
N LYS A 104 0.18 -14.12 10.12
CA LYS A 104 1.43 -14.65 10.68
C LYS A 104 2.62 -13.75 10.31
N ASP A 105 3.58 -14.31 9.58
CA ASP A 105 4.79 -13.65 9.14
C ASP A 105 4.71 -13.15 7.68
N GLN A 106 3.51 -13.19 7.08
CA GLN A 106 3.32 -12.82 5.68
C GLN A 106 3.22 -11.31 5.49
N ILE A 107 2.74 -10.58 6.49
CA ILE A 107 2.67 -9.12 6.50
C ILE A 107 3.52 -8.59 7.65
N LEU A 108 4.35 -7.59 7.36
CA LEU A 108 5.28 -7.01 8.31
C LEU A 108 5.15 -5.48 8.33
N LEU A 109 5.30 -4.90 9.52
CA LEU A 109 5.43 -3.47 9.72
C LEU A 109 6.87 -3.15 10.07
N ALA A 110 7.42 -2.08 9.48
CA ALA A 110 8.75 -1.59 9.83
C ALA A 110 8.75 -0.05 9.91
N PRO A 111 9.64 0.56 10.72
CA PRO A 111 9.80 2.02 10.76
C PRO A 111 10.30 2.60 9.42
#